data_AF-A0A7W5YCL2-F1
#
_entry.id   AF-A0A7W5YCL2-F1
#
_cell.length_a   1.000
_cell.length_b   1.000
_cell.length_c   1.000
_cell.angle_alpha   90.00
_cell.angle_beta   90.00
_cell.angle_gamma   90.00
#
_symmetry.space_group_name_H-M   'P 1'
#
loop_
_entity.id
_entity.type
_entity.pdbx_description
1 polymer ?
#
loop_
_entity_poly.entity_id
_entity_poly.type
_entity_poly.pdbx_seq_one_letter_code
_entity_poly.pdbx_strand_id
1 'polypeptide(L)'
;MDPHLIVDGRRTEPTIDDNLAVFIFLVGAKEVMLVSRTWVPADDGVSDDRRTLGLSVHGLTIFDGLRVERQIPLDAIAGFYPEEAAERCDWRWTNGRLSLPPHLWVDCRGHVILRLAFDPSAGRSWTPPTAVQTTSVRP
;
A
#
# COMPACT_ATOMS: atom_id res chain seq x y z
N MET A 1 4.86 6.85 -3.98
CA MET A 1 4.85 5.55 -3.26
C MET A 1 5.42 4.44 -4.17
N ASP A 2 5.76 3.24 -3.67
CA ASP A 2 6.12 2.03 -4.47
C ASP A 2 5.39 0.80 -3.87
N PRO A 3 4.05 0.73 -3.96
CA PRO A 3 3.30 -0.37 -3.37
C PRO A 3 3.60 -1.68 -4.13
N HIS A 4 4.02 -2.71 -3.40
CA HIS A 4 4.22 -4.05 -3.94
C HIS A 4 3.87 -5.10 -2.89
N LEU A 5 3.59 -6.33 -3.32
CA LEU A 5 3.53 -7.46 -2.39
C LEU A 5 4.86 -8.22 -2.39
N ILE A 6 5.20 -8.77 -1.24
CA ILE A 6 6.10 -9.92 -1.14
C ILE A 6 5.22 -11.14 -0.82
N VAL A 7 5.13 -12.08 -1.75
CA VAL A 7 4.36 -13.33 -1.64
C VAL A 7 5.35 -14.50 -1.58
N ASP A 8 5.41 -15.18 -0.44
CA ASP A 8 6.35 -16.28 -0.18
C ASP A 8 7.80 -15.91 -0.60
N GLY A 9 8.23 -14.70 -0.22
CA GLY A 9 9.55 -14.15 -0.54
C GLY A 9 9.73 -13.59 -1.95
N ARG A 10 8.71 -13.62 -2.82
CA ARG A 10 8.78 -13.11 -4.19
C ARG A 10 8.03 -11.80 -4.33
N ARG A 11 8.65 -10.82 -5.00
CA ARG A 11 8.00 -9.54 -5.31
C ARG A 11 6.93 -9.73 -6.38
N THR A 12 5.74 -9.21 -6.09
CA THR A 12 4.57 -9.18 -6.99
C THR A 12 4.15 -7.72 -7.17
N GLU A 13 4.18 -7.27 -8.41
CA GLU A 13 3.77 -5.91 -8.77
C GLU A 13 2.24 -5.81 -8.84
N PRO A 14 1.66 -4.65 -8.48
CA PRO A 14 0.26 -4.37 -8.74
C PRO A 14 0.03 -3.92 -10.19
N THR A 15 -1.21 -4.08 -10.64
CA THR A 15 -1.78 -3.17 -11.63
C THR A 15 -2.36 -1.97 -10.87
N ILE A 16 -1.94 -0.75 -11.24
CA ILE A 16 -2.38 0.49 -10.58
C ILE A 16 -3.24 1.31 -11.53
N ASP A 17 -4.36 1.81 -11.03
CA ASP A 17 -5.19 2.85 -11.65
C ASP A 17 -5.47 3.92 -10.58
N ASP A 18 -4.80 5.07 -10.70
CA ASP A 18 -4.82 6.18 -9.76
C ASP A 18 -4.63 5.75 -8.28
N ASN A 19 -5.71 5.78 -7.48
CA ASN A 19 -5.73 5.48 -6.05
C ASN A 19 -6.08 4.01 -5.74
N LEU A 20 -6.13 3.16 -6.76
CA LEU A 20 -6.44 1.73 -6.65
C LEU A 20 -5.28 0.89 -7.18
N ALA A 21 -4.86 -0.08 -6.36
CA ALA A 21 -3.89 -1.10 -6.74
C ALA A 21 -4.53 -2.48 -6.64
N VAL A 22 -4.30 -3.33 -7.64
CA VAL A 22 -4.79 -4.71 -7.69
C VAL A 22 -3.61 -5.67 -7.77
N PHE A 23 -3.60 -6.62 -6.86
CA PHE A 23 -2.62 -7.71 -6.81
C PHE A 23 -3.31 -9.05 -7.02
N ILE A 24 -2.62 -9.98 -7.68
CA ILE A 24 -3.11 -11.34 -7.89
C ILE A 24 -2.04 -12.32 -7.40
N PHE A 25 -2.43 -13.26 -6.55
CA PHE A 25 -1.57 -14.34 -6.08
C PHE A 25 -2.36 -15.64 -5.87
N LEU A 26 -1.68 -16.74 -5.60
CA LEU A 26 -2.32 -18.05 -5.40
C LEU A 26 -2.86 -18.19 -3.98
N VAL A 27 -4.00 -18.85 -3.81
CA VAL A 27 -4.63 -19.12 -2.50
C VAL A 27 -3.71 -19.87 -1.52
N GLY A 28 -2.74 -20.62 -2.04
CA GLY A 28 -1.75 -21.36 -1.24
C GLY A 28 -0.63 -20.51 -0.63
N ALA A 29 -0.64 -19.19 -0.85
CA ALA A 29 0.35 -18.28 -0.28
C ALA A 29 0.34 -18.34 1.26
N LYS A 30 1.52 -18.50 1.86
CA LYS A 30 1.69 -18.63 3.32
C LYS A 30 2.09 -17.30 3.95
N GLU A 31 2.91 -16.53 3.25
CA GLU A 31 3.38 -15.23 3.69
C GLU A 31 3.06 -14.19 2.62
N VAL A 32 2.22 -13.22 2.97
CA VAL A 32 1.90 -12.08 2.11
C VAL A 32 2.15 -10.80 2.88
N MET A 33 3.04 -9.96 2.36
CA MET A 33 3.37 -8.68 2.96
C MET A 33 3.15 -7.56 1.94
N LEU A 34 2.32 -6.59 2.28
CA LEU A 34 2.25 -5.33 1.56
C LEU A 34 3.43 -4.44 1.98
N VAL A 35 4.19 -3.97 1.01
CA VAL A 35 5.40 -3.20 1.21
C VAL A 35 5.33 -1.90 0.42
N SER A 36 5.89 -0.84 0.98
CA SER A 36 6.08 0.43 0.29
C SER A 36 7.36 1.12 0.70
N ARG A 37 7.77 2.13 -0.08
CA ARG A 37 8.66 3.18 0.41
C ARG A 37 8.05 3.88 1.62
N THR A 38 8.91 4.43 2.46
CA THR A 38 8.54 5.17 3.68
C THR A 38 9.12 6.56 3.68
N TRP A 39 8.55 7.41 4.52
CA TRP A 39 9.04 8.76 4.81
C TRP A 39 8.62 9.16 6.23
N VAL A 40 9.29 10.16 6.81
CA VAL A 40 9.01 10.68 8.15
C VAL A 40 8.55 12.14 8.03
N PRO A 41 7.33 12.51 8.44
CA PRO A 41 6.81 13.86 8.25
C PRO A 41 7.66 15.00 8.80
N ALA A 42 8.29 14.76 9.95
CA ALA A 42 9.18 15.72 10.59
C ALA A 42 10.43 16.05 9.76
N ASP A 43 10.85 15.16 8.84
CA ASP A 43 12.06 15.39 8.03
C ASP A 43 11.83 16.45 6.94
N ASP A 44 10.58 16.73 6.56
CA ASP A 44 10.26 17.83 5.63
C ASP A 44 10.01 19.17 6.34
N GLY A 45 10.04 19.20 7.69
CA GLY A 45 9.84 20.41 8.49
C GLY A 45 8.42 20.99 8.46
N VAL A 46 7.43 20.23 7.99
CA VAL A 46 6.02 20.68 7.88
C VAL A 46 5.16 20.19 9.08
N SER A 47 5.66 19.23 9.84
CA SER A 47 4.96 18.60 10.97
C SER A 47 5.96 18.17 12.04
N ASP A 48 5.51 18.01 13.29
CA ASP A 48 6.29 17.36 14.35
C ASP A 48 6.10 15.83 14.38
N ASP A 49 5.28 15.28 13.47
CA ASP A 49 5.03 13.84 13.37
C ASP A 49 6.31 13.09 12.94
N ARG A 50 6.85 12.28 13.85
CA ARG A 50 8.08 11.50 13.65
C ARG A 50 7.83 10.04 13.25
N ARG A 51 6.59 9.67 12.97
CA ARG A 51 6.25 8.30 12.54
C ARG A 51 6.89 8.02 11.18
N THR A 52 7.36 6.79 10.98
CA THR A 52 7.81 6.31 9.67
C THR A 52 6.59 5.86 8.88
N LEU A 53 6.05 6.71 8.02
CA LEU A 53 4.82 6.46 7.28
C LEU A 53 5.10 5.79 5.94
N GLY A 54 4.34 4.73 5.64
CA GLY A 54 4.36 3.99 4.38
C GLY A 54 3.19 4.37 3.48
N LEU A 55 2.14 3.54 3.45
CA LEU A 55 0.91 3.79 2.69
C LEU A 55 -0.20 4.31 3.60
N SER A 56 -0.93 5.33 3.15
CA SER A 56 -2.24 5.65 3.69
C SER A 56 -3.27 4.73 3.04
N VAL A 57 -3.73 3.72 3.76
CA VAL A 57 -4.67 2.70 3.29
C VAL A 57 -6.09 3.13 3.62
N HIS A 58 -6.94 3.27 2.60
CA HIS A 58 -8.35 3.64 2.73
C HIS A 58 -9.29 2.43 2.65
N GLY A 59 -8.80 1.30 2.13
CA GLY A 59 -9.61 0.11 2.02
C GLY A 59 -8.86 -1.09 1.48
N LEU A 60 -9.28 -2.27 1.93
CA LEU A 60 -8.81 -3.55 1.44
C LEU A 60 -10.02 -4.39 1.08
N THR A 61 -10.01 -4.97 -0.12
CA THR A 61 -11.01 -5.94 -0.57
C THR A 61 -10.31 -7.17 -1.08
N ILE A 62 -10.79 -8.35 -0.65
CA ILE A 62 -10.36 -9.64 -1.18
C ILE A 62 -11.51 -10.23 -2.00
N PHE A 63 -11.20 -10.70 -3.19
CA PHE A 63 -12.11 -11.49 -4.00
C PHE A 63 -11.38 -12.53 -4.85
N ASP A 64 -12.09 -13.55 -5.31
CA ASP A 64 -11.53 -14.63 -6.15
C ASP A 64 -12.02 -14.57 -7.61
N GLY A 65 -12.84 -13.56 -7.95
CA GLY A 65 -13.49 -13.45 -9.26
C GLY A 65 -14.62 -14.46 -9.47
N LEU A 66 -15.02 -15.19 -8.43
CA LEU A 66 -16.07 -16.20 -8.47
C LEU A 66 -17.19 -15.87 -7.47
N ARG A 67 -17.02 -16.28 -6.21
CA ARG A 67 -18.07 -16.20 -5.17
C ARG A 67 -17.62 -15.47 -3.92
N VAL A 68 -16.31 -15.27 -3.75
CA VAL A 68 -15.78 -14.54 -2.61
C VAL A 68 -15.59 -13.11 -3.03
N GLU A 69 -16.25 -12.19 -2.32
CA GLU A 69 -15.95 -10.77 -2.30
C GLU A 69 -16.19 -10.26 -0.88
N ARG A 70 -15.13 -9.73 -0.25
CA ARG A 70 -15.18 -9.29 1.14
C ARG A 70 -14.32 -8.05 1.32
N GLN A 71 -14.92 -7.01 1.88
CA GLN A 71 -14.19 -5.88 2.43
C GLN A 71 -13.57 -6.28 3.77
N ILE A 72 -12.27 -6.02 3.92
CA ILE A 72 -11.53 -6.31 5.15
C ILE A 72 -11.55 -5.05 6.02
N PRO A 73 -12.07 -5.11 7.25
CA PRO A 73 -11.96 -4.00 8.19
C PRO A 73 -10.48 -3.74 8.49
N LEU A 74 -10.01 -2.49 8.32
CA LEU A 74 -8.61 -2.16 8.56
C LEU A 74 -8.19 -2.41 10.01
N ASP A 75 -9.12 -2.20 10.96
CA ASP A 75 -8.91 -2.45 12.39
C ASP A 75 -8.79 -3.94 12.75
N ALA A 76 -9.14 -4.84 11.83
CA ALA A 76 -8.94 -6.28 12.01
C ALA A 76 -7.52 -6.74 11.63
N ILE A 77 -6.67 -5.85 11.09
CA ILE A 77 -5.31 -6.16 10.66
C ILE A 77 -4.32 -5.47 11.60
N ALA A 78 -3.40 -6.25 12.16
CA ALA A 78 -2.30 -5.72 12.95
C ALA A 78 -1.22 -5.08 12.04
N GLY A 79 -0.51 -4.08 12.57
CA GLY A 79 0.62 -3.44 11.87
C GLY A 79 0.33 -2.04 11.32
N PHE A 80 -0.91 -1.55 11.46
CA PHE A 80 -1.22 -0.14 11.27
C PHE A 80 -0.84 0.69 12.50
N TYR A 81 -0.57 1.97 12.26
CA TYR A 81 -0.49 2.99 13.30
C TYR A 81 -1.85 3.16 14.00
N PRO A 82 -1.89 3.22 15.35
CA PRO A 82 -3.15 3.24 16.10
C PRO A 82 -3.82 4.61 16.15
N GLU A 83 -3.11 5.71 15.85
CA GLU A 83 -3.60 7.07 16.04
C GLU A 83 -4.85 7.34 15.20
N GLU A 84 -4.83 6.98 13.91
CA GLU A 84 -5.98 7.19 13.01
C GLU A 84 -7.20 6.35 13.41
N ALA A 85 -6.99 5.20 14.06
CA ALA A 85 -8.09 4.40 14.61
C ALA A 85 -8.72 5.09 15.82
N ALA A 86 -7.90 5.65 16.72
CA ALA A 86 -8.38 6.40 17.88
C ALA A 86 -9.17 7.66 17.47
N GLU A 87 -8.78 8.30 16.37
CA GLU A 87 -9.43 9.47 15.80
C GLU A 87 -10.62 9.14 14.87
N ARG A 88 -10.92 7.85 14.68
CA ARG A 88 -12.00 7.36 13.80
C ARG A 88 -11.88 7.84 12.35
N CYS A 89 -10.65 7.99 11.86
CA CYS A 89 -10.41 8.27 10.45
C CYS A 89 -10.82 7.07 9.59
N ASP A 90 -11.09 7.30 8.31
CA ASP A 90 -11.41 6.24 7.35
C ASP A 90 -10.17 5.54 6.77
N TRP A 91 -8.97 6.02 7.10
CA TRP A 91 -7.70 5.47 6.61
C TRP A 91 -6.80 5.00 7.75
N ARG A 92 -5.82 4.15 7.44
CA ARG A 92 -4.77 3.71 8.35
C ARG A 92 -3.40 3.83 7.70
N TRP A 93 -2.43 4.31 8.45
CA TRP A 93 -1.04 4.36 7.98
C TRP A 93 -0.30 3.06 8.27
N THR A 94 0.41 2.53 7.27
CA THR A 94 1.43 1.49 7.49
C THR A 94 2.77 2.11 7.88
N ASN A 95 3.70 1.30 8.39
CA ASN A 95 5.09 1.70 8.60
C ASN A 95 6.02 1.34 7.41
N GLY A 96 5.43 1.14 6.23
CA GLY A 96 6.11 0.61 5.04
C GLY A 96 6.01 -0.90 4.88
N ARG A 97 5.53 -1.61 5.91
CA ARG A 97 5.25 -3.05 5.85
C ARG A 97 3.92 -3.35 6.54
N LEU A 98 3.13 -4.23 5.94
CA LEU A 98 1.89 -4.73 6.53
C LEU A 98 1.76 -6.21 6.21
N SER A 99 1.78 -7.05 7.24
CA SER A 99 1.56 -8.49 7.08
C SER A 99 0.08 -8.76 6.89
N LEU A 100 -0.26 -9.48 5.82
CA LEU A 100 -1.63 -9.91 5.54
C LEU A 100 -1.73 -11.40 5.91
N PRO A 101 -2.52 -11.76 6.93
CA PRO A 101 -2.58 -13.15 7.40
C PRO A 101 -3.45 -14.03 6.47
N PRO A 102 -3.09 -15.32 6.24
CA PRO A 102 -3.81 -16.18 5.30
C PRO A 102 -5.30 -16.43 5.58
N HIS A 103 -5.75 -16.25 6.82
CA HIS A 103 -7.17 -16.37 7.16
C HIS A 103 -8.03 -15.34 6.42
N LEU A 104 -7.45 -14.26 5.89
CA LEU A 104 -8.16 -13.26 5.10
C LEU A 104 -8.69 -13.82 3.76
N TRP A 105 -8.11 -14.90 3.23
CA TRP A 105 -8.47 -15.50 1.94
C TRP A 105 -8.72 -17.03 2.00
N VAL A 106 -9.03 -17.57 3.17
CA VAL A 106 -9.28 -19.01 3.37
C VAL A 106 -10.43 -19.55 2.50
N ASP A 107 -11.42 -18.69 2.20
CA ASP A 107 -12.60 -19.05 1.41
C ASP A 107 -12.35 -18.97 -0.12
N CYS A 108 -11.28 -18.30 -0.56
CA CYS A 108 -10.97 -18.11 -1.98
C CYS A 108 -10.63 -19.44 -2.68
N ARG A 109 -10.70 -19.45 -4.01
CA ARG A 109 -10.37 -20.61 -4.85
C ARG A 109 -9.46 -20.22 -6.01
N GLY A 110 -8.41 -21.00 -6.24
CA GLY A 110 -7.42 -20.77 -7.29
C GLY A 110 -6.52 -19.57 -6.99
N HIS A 111 -7.09 -18.37 -7.08
CA HIS A 111 -6.38 -17.10 -6.90
C HIS A 111 -7.05 -16.24 -5.83
N VAL A 112 -6.27 -15.28 -5.34
CA VAL A 112 -6.70 -14.18 -4.49
C VAL A 112 -6.42 -12.90 -5.25
N ILE A 113 -7.45 -12.09 -5.41
CA ILE A 113 -7.37 -10.74 -5.94
C ILE A 113 -7.49 -9.79 -4.75
N LEU A 114 -6.40 -9.12 -4.42
CA LEU A 114 -6.36 -8.09 -3.38
C LEU A 114 -6.47 -6.74 -4.06
N ARG A 115 -7.56 -6.02 -3.80
CA ARG A 115 -7.72 -4.62 -4.15
C ARG A 115 -7.38 -3.75 -2.95
N LEU A 116 -6.42 -2.85 -3.14
CA LEU A 116 -5.96 -1.84 -2.20
C LEU A 116 -6.46 -0.47 -2.68
N ALA A 117 -7.23 0.21 -1.86
CA ALA A 117 -7.49 1.65 -2.00
C ALA A 117 -6.51 2.42 -1.10
N PHE A 118 -5.81 3.39 -1.66
CA PHE A 118 -4.78 4.15 -0.95
C PHE A 118 -4.70 5.59 -1.45
N ASP A 119 -4.11 6.49 -0.66
CA ASP A 119 -3.82 7.85 -1.14
C ASP A 119 -2.42 7.89 -1.79
N PRO A 120 -2.32 8.06 -3.12
CA PRO A 120 -1.03 8.13 -3.81
C PRO A 120 -0.26 9.44 -3.52
N SER A 121 -0.96 10.48 -3.09
CA SER A 121 -0.41 11.81 -2.80
C SER A 121 0.07 11.97 -1.36
N ALA A 122 -0.42 11.14 -0.44
CA ALA A 122 -0.07 11.21 0.98
C ALA A 122 1.41 10.91 1.26
N GLY A 123 2.07 10.16 0.37
CA GLY A 123 3.52 9.92 0.44
C GLY A 123 4.25 10.94 -0.41
N ARG A 124 4.87 11.94 0.22
CA ARG A 124 5.81 12.85 -0.46
C ARG A 124 7.06 12.07 -0.84
N SER A 125 7.10 11.53 -2.05
CA SER A 125 8.37 11.17 -2.66
C SER A 125 9.01 12.42 -3.23
N TRP A 126 10.26 12.69 -2.88
CA TRP A 126 11.08 13.67 -3.59
C TRP A 126 10.97 13.45 -5.11
N THR A 127 10.45 14.44 -5.82
CA THR A 127 10.51 14.52 -7.27
C THR A 127 11.82 15.19 -7.64
N PRO A 128 12.73 14.51 -8.37
CA PRO A 128 13.89 15.19 -8.92
C PRO A 128 13.45 16.40 -9.76
N PRO A 129 14.14 17.54 -9.68
CA PRO A 129 13.92 18.62 -10.64
C PRO A 129 14.06 18.06 -12.05
N THR A 130 13.03 18.20 -12.88
CA THR A 130 13.11 17.85 -14.30
C THR A 130 14.30 18.63 -14.88
N ALA A 131 15.34 17.92 -15.31
CA ALA A 131 16.50 18.57 -15.90
C ALA A 131 16.02 19.39 -17.09
N VAL A 132 16.12 20.72 -16.98
CA VAL A 132 15.85 21.63 -18.10
C VAL A 132 16.89 21.29 -19.17
N GLN A 133 16.46 20.61 -20.24
CA GLN A 133 17.31 20.43 -21.41
C GLN A 133 17.64 21.80 -21.96
N THR A 134 18.83 22.29 -21.62
CA THR A 134 19.37 23.51 -22.22
C THR A 134 19.76 23.13 -23.64
N THR A 135 18.88 23.39 -24.60
CA THR A 135 19.24 23.41 -26.02
C THR A 135 20.26 24.52 -26.23
N SER A 136 21.55 24.16 -26.13
CA SER A 136 22.63 25.02 -26.58
C SER A 136 22.65 24.97 -28.11
N VAL A 137 22.04 25.96 -28.75
CA VAL A 137 22.34 26.29 -30.14
C VAL A 137 23.61 27.15 -30.12
N ARG A 138 24.63 26.73 -30.85
CA ARG A 138 25.86 27.48 -31.06
C ARG A 138 26.42 27.11 -32.44
N PRO A 139 27.18 28.02 -33.07
CA PRO A 139 26.86 29.39 -33.46
C PRO A 139 26.47 29.49 -34.94
#